data_AF-A0A7V8X6Q3-F1
#
_entry.id   AF-A0A7V8X6Q3-F1
#
_cell.length_a   1.000
_cell.length_b   1.000
_cell.length_c   1.000
_cell.angle_alpha   90.00
_cell.angle_beta   90.00
_cell.angle_gamma   90.00
#
_symmetry.space_group_name_H-M   'P 1'
#
loop_
_entity.id
_entity.type
_entity.pdbx_description
1 polymer ?
#
loop_
_entity_poly.entity_id
_entity_poly.type
_entity_poly.pdbx_seq_one_letter_code
_entity_poly.pdbx_strand_id
1 'polypeptide(L)'
;MLDANECDKDKAWRKVGAVFANPDIHGDEDSTDPVTVALDWSDDAGVTWQTTAIRTLAATATDARQFTLDADIASDVAVSRWIMLRARWNSVSTWAPVLTGLWAEFEVLDAPARRRRWQLTVAAHDQVVRRDGGEMSRSGRQLIADLCLAWKEGTNLSFRDIDYDAEPTERRVRIVGIKEEVARPSDAGEVGDAMIQVTLVEV
;
A
#
# COMPACT_ATOMS: atom_id res chain seq x y z
N MET A 1 -4.15 6.74 -15.11
CA MET A 1 -4.41 7.32 -13.79
C MET A 1 -3.81 6.38 -12.77
N LEU A 2 -2.97 6.89 -11.88
CA LEU A 2 -2.27 6.13 -10.86
C LEU A 2 -2.84 6.52 -9.50
N ASP A 3 -3.21 5.52 -8.70
CA ASP A 3 -3.78 5.69 -7.35
C ASP A 3 -2.96 4.98 -6.27
N ALA A 4 -1.83 4.37 -6.68
CA ALA A 4 -0.93 3.60 -5.86
C ALA A 4 -1.60 2.55 -4.95
N ASN A 5 -2.69 1.93 -5.42
CA ASN A 5 -3.50 0.94 -4.69
C ASN A 5 -4.13 1.48 -3.39
N GLU A 6 -4.25 2.80 -3.21
CA GLU A 6 -4.78 3.45 -2.01
C GLU A 6 -5.77 4.55 -2.43
N CYS A 7 -6.85 4.20 -3.13
CA CYS A 7 -7.72 5.16 -3.83
C CYS A 7 -8.45 6.19 -2.93
N ASP A 8 -8.55 5.91 -1.63
CA ASP A 8 -9.25 6.72 -0.63
C ASP A 8 -8.36 7.73 0.08
N LYS A 9 -7.03 7.60 -0.01
CA LYS A 9 -6.08 8.42 0.73
C LYS A 9 -5.44 9.52 -0.12
N ASP A 10 -5.25 10.67 0.51
CA ASP A 10 -4.49 11.76 -0.08
C ASP A 10 -2.99 11.43 -0.09
N LYS A 11 -2.33 11.82 -1.18
CA LYS A 11 -0.92 11.54 -1.42
C LYS A 11 -0.24 12.82 -1.85
N ALA A 12 0.95 13.06 -1.34
CA ALA A 12 1.87 14.02 -1.91
C ALA A 12 2.69 13.31 -2.99
N TRP A 13 2.45 13.64 -4.25
CA TRP A 13 3.24 13.13 -5.36
C TRP A 13 4.59 13.85 -5.39
N ARG A 14 5.67 13.07 -5.40
CA ARG A 14 7.05 13.59 -5.19
C ARG A 14 7.86 13.59 -6.47
N LYS A 15 7.61 12.62 -7.33
CA LYS A 15 8.39 12.44 -8.55
C LYS A 15 7.56 11.71 -9.58
N VAL A 16 7.80 11.99 -10.85
CA VAL A 16 7.21 11.25 -11.96
C VAL A 16 8.28 10.93 -12.98
N GLY A 17 8.09 9.83 -13.70
CA GLY A 17 8.98 9.49 -14.79
C GLY A 17 8.34 8.62 -15.86
N ALA A 18 8.98 8.66 -17.02
CA ALA A 18 8.66 7.89 -18.19
C ALA A 18 9.93 7.23 -18.73
N VAL A 19 9.83 5.94 -19.05
CA VAL A 19 10.93 5.16 -19.61
C VAL A 19 10.64 4.93 -21.08
N PHE A 20 11.63 5.18 -21.91
CA PHE A 20 11.55 5.08 -23.36
C PHE A 20 12.64 4.18 -23.91
N ALA A 21 12.34 3.51 -25.02
CA ALA A 21 13.30 2.76 -25.81
C ALA A 21 13.31 3.29 -27.26
N ASN A 22 14.49 3.57 -27.80
CA ASN A 22 14.63 3.86 -29.21
C ASN A 22 14.53 2.55 -30.01
N PRO A 23 13.77 2.51 -31.11
CA PRO A 23 13.72 1.34 -31.97
C PRO A 23 15.07 1.15 -32.68
N ASP A 24 15.49 -0.11 -32.84
CA ASP A 24 16.73 -0.44 -33.56
C ASP A 24 16.63 -0.18 -35.08
N ILE A 25 15.39 -0.13 -35.62
CA ILE A 25 15.10 0.16 -37.03
C ILE A 25 14.09 1.31 -37.06
N HIS A 26 14.43 2.37 -37.79
CA HIS A 26 13.53 3.50 -38.03
C HIS A 26 12.59 3.18 -39.20
N GLY A 27 11.42 3.81 -39.26
CA GLY A 27 10.50 3.62 -40.39
C GLY A 27 11.07 4.08 -41.73
N ASP A 28 12.06 4.97 -41.69
CA ASP A 28 12.91 5.40 -42.80
C ASP A 28 14.37 5.45 -42.29
N GLU A 29 15.27 4.71 -42.95
CA GLU A 29 16.68 4.57 -42.55
C GLU A 29 17.47 5.88 -42.70
N ASP A 30 17.02 6.79 -43.58
CA ASP A 30 17.66 8.10 -43.81
C ASP A 30 17.09 9.21 -42.92
N SER A 31 16.14 8.89 -42.04
CA SER A 31 15.51 9.89 -41.18
C SER A 31 16.50 10.48 -40.18
N THR A 32 16.65 11.80 -40.24
CA THR A 32 17.51 12.58 -39.34
C THR A 32 16.74 13.57 -38.46
N ASP A 33 15.42 13.64 -38.63
CA ASP A 33 14.57 14.60 -37.93
C ASP A 33 14.60 14.34 -36.41
N PRO A 34 14.79 15.38 -35.58
CA PRO A 34 14.77 15.22 -34.14
C PRO A 34 13.34 15.11 -33.62
N VAL A 35 13.12 14.17 -32.70
CA VAL A 35 11.84 13.96 -32.00
C VAL A 35 11.95 14.55 -30.60
N THR A 36 10.94 15.34 -30.21
CA THR A 36 10.87 15.87 -28.84
C THR A 36 9.84 15.09 -28.05
N VAL A 37 10.24 14.56 -26.90
CA VAL A 37 9.35 13.93 -25.91
C VAL A 37 9.17 14.84 -24.71
N ALA A 38 7.94 14.92 -24.21
CA ALA A 38 7.59 15.65 -22.99
C ALA A 38 6.80 14.75 -22.05
N LEU A 39 7.05 14.88 -20.74
CA LEU A 39 6.27 14.27 -19.67
C LEU A 39 5.46 15.36 -18.99
N ASP A 40 4.14 15.16 -18.95
CA ASP A 40 3.21 15.99 -18.21
C ASP A 40 2.54 15.18 -17.10
N TRP A 41 2.07 15.89 -16.07
CA TRP A 41 1.19 15.33 -15.05
C TRP A 41 -0.02 16.21 -14.79
N SER A 42 -1.05 15.64 -14.17
CA SER A 42 -2.28 16.30 -13.76
C SER A 42 -2.85 15.65 -12.49
N ASP A 43 -3.30 16.46 -11.55
CA ASP A 43 -3.98 16.08 -10.31
C ASP A 43 -5.48 16.43 -10.31
N ASP A 44 -5.98 16.99 -11.42
CA ASP A 44 -7.36 17.47 -11.62
C ASP A 44 -8.09 16.77 -12.78
N ALA A 45 -7.66 15.55 -13.08
CA ALA A 45 -8.26 14.59 -14.00
C ALA A 45 -8.07 14.98 -15.47
N GLY A 46 -6.95 15.64 -15.75
CA GLY A 46 -6.56 16.10 -17.06
C GLY A 46 -7.21 17.41 -17.48
N VAL A 47 -7.80 18.16 -16.53
CA VAL A 47 -8.32 19.51 -16.79
C VAL A 47 -7.16 20.48 -17.00
N THR A 48 -6.17 20.46 -16.12
CA THR A 48 -4.90 21.15 -16.27
C THR A 48 -3.73 20.16 -16.34
N TRP A 49 -2.70 20.54 -17.09
CA TRP A 49 -1.51 19.71 -17.30
C TRP A 49 -0.26 20.52 -17.04
N GLN A 50 0.62 19.98 -16.20
CA GLN A 50 1.92 20.56 -15.87
C GLN A 50 3.01 19.79 -16.62
N THR A 51 3.75 20.46 -17.50
CA THR A 51 4.92 19.86 -18.15
C THR A 51 6.09 19.89 -17.20
N THR A 52 6.66 18.72 -16.88
CA THR A 52 7.69 18.58 -15.85
C THR A 52 9.06 18.22 -16.41
N ALA A 53 9.10 17.55 -17.55
CA ALA A 53 10.36 17.17 -18.20
C ALA A 53 10.20 17.14 -19.72
N ILE A 54 11.23 17.58 -20.44
CA ILE A 54 11.28 17.60 -21.91
C ILE A 54 12.67 17.14 -22.36
N ARG A 55 12.73 16.31 -23.40
CA ARG A 55 13.98 15.91 -24.04
C ARG A 55 13.81 15.87 -25.56
N THR A 56 14.79 16.43 -26.26
CA THR A 56 14.91 16.31 -27.72
C THR A 56 15.92 15.23 -28.06
N LEU A 57 15.58 14.34 -28.97
CA LEU A 57 16.42 13.23 -29.41
C LEU A 57 16.72 13.40 -30.89
N ALA A 58 18.00 13.32 -31.24
CA ALA A 58 18.41 13.15 -32.63
C ALA A 58 18.24 11.68 -33.04
N ALA A 59 17.92 11.42 -34.31
CA ALA A 59 17.78 10.07 -34.84
C ALA A 59 19.07 9.24 -34.70
N THR A 60 20.23 9.90 -34.71
CA THR A 60 21.54 9.25 -34.63
C THR A 60 22.09 9.13 -33.21
N ALA A 61 21.29 9.47 -32.18
CA ALA A 61 21.71 9.44 -30.78
C ALA A 61 21.89 8.00 -30.28
N THR A 62 23.14 7.53 -30.24
CA THR A 62 23.50 6.19 -29.75
C THR A 62 23.50 6.07 -28.23
N ASP A 63 23.53 7.19 -27.52
CA ASP A 63 23.43 7.31 -26.06
C ASP A 63 21.98 7.21 -25.54
N ALA A 64 21.00 6.98 -26.42
CA ALA A 64 19.57 7.01 -26.11
C ALA A 64 18.83 5.71 -26.39
N ARG A 65 19.52 4.55 -26.52
CA ARG A 65 18.84 3.26 -26.80
C ARG A 65 17.73 2.94 -25.79
N GLN A 66 17.98 3.26 -24.53
CA GLN A 66 16.95 3.36 -23.50
C GLN A 66 17.24 4.60 -22.66
N PHE A 67 16.21 5.39 -22.34
CA PHE A 67 16.38 6.54 -21.47
C PHE A 67 15.16 6.77 -20.58
N THR A 68 15.41 7.44 -19.47
CA THR A 68 14.37 7.89 -18.55
C THR A 68 14.23 9.41 -18.67
N LEU A 69 12.98 9.86 -18.67
CA LEU A 69 12.60 11.25 -18.54
C LEU A 69 11.85 11.38 -17.22
N ASP A 70 12.47 11.97 -16.21
CA ASP A 70 11.91 12.13 -14.87
C ASP A 70 12.10 13.55 -14.33
N ALA A 71 11.24 13.93 -13.39
CA ALA A 71 11.34 15.20 -12.69
C ALA A 71 10.67 15.12 -11.32
N ASP A 72 11.24 15.87 -10.39
CA ASP A 72 10.68 16.07 -9.06
C ASP A 72 9.45 16.99 -9.13
N ILE A 73 8.47 16.70 -8.29
CA ILE A 73 7.27 17.51 -8.11
C ILE A 73 7.36 18.20 -6.75
N ALA A 74 7.14 19.51 -6.73
CA ALA A 74 7.10 20.27 -5.50
C ALA A 74 5.97 19.77 -4.59
N SER A 75 6.32 19.53 -3.32
CA SER A 75 5.52 18.75 -2.37
C SER A 75 4.14 19.32 -2.04
N ASP A 76 4.00 20.63 -2.13
CA ASP A 76 2.81 21.42 -1.83
C ASP A 76 1.90 21.60 -3.05
N VAL A 77 2.39 21.28 -4.25
CA VAL A 77 1.69 21.54 -5.51
C VAL A 77 0.82 20.36 -5.95
N ALA A 78 1.24 19.12 -5.68
CA ALA A 78 0.54 17.92 -6.14
C ALA A 78 0.08 17.03 -4.98
N VAL A 79 -0.98 17.49 -4.28
CA VAL A 79 -1.65 16.72 -3.23
C VAL A 79 -2.99 16.23 -3.72
N SER A 80 -3.11 14.92 -3.94
CA SER A 80 -4.34 14.32 -4.47
C SER A 80 -4.40 12.82 -4.22
N ARG A 81 -5.59 12.23 -4.39
CA ARG A 81 -5.76 10.76 -4.29
C ARG A 81 -5.19 10.01 -5.47
N TRP A 82 -5.04 10.68 -6.60
CA TRP A 82 -4.62 10.08 -7.86
C TRP A 82 -3.89 11.10 -8.73
N ILE A 83 -3.02 10.61 -9.60
CA ILE A 83 -2.32 11.43 -10.58
C ILE A 83 -2.52 10.84 -11.98
N MET A 84 -2.61 11.70 -12.99
CA MET A 84 -2.56 11.32 -14.38
C MET A 84 -1.20 11.71 -14.96
N LEU A 85 -0.60 10.80 -15.72
CA LEU A 85 0.63 11.04 -16.45
C LEU A 85 0.34 10.98 -17.94
N ARG A 86 1.03 11.83 -18.72
CA ARG A 86 0.95 11.86 -20.17
C ARG A 86 2.34 12.05 -20.76
N ALA A 87 2.75 11.12 -21.60
CA ALA A 87 3.87 11.31 -22.51
C ALA A 87 3.36 11.92 -23.82
N ARG A 88 4.04 12.93 -24.35
CA ARG A 88 3.76 13.54 -25.64
C ARG A 88 4.99 13.49 -26.53
N TRP A 89 4.74 13.30 -27.82
CA TRP A 89 5.74 13.37 -28.87
C TRP A 89 5.41 14.53 -29.79
N ASN A 90 6.44 15.26 -30.19
CA ASN A 90 6.37 16.30 -31.22
C ASN A 90 7.40 16.00 -32.31
N SER A 91 7.12 16.49 -33.52
CA SER A 91 7.99 16.31 -34.70
C SER A 91 8.19 14.85 -35.09
N VAL A 92 7.16 14.01 -34.93
CA VAL A 92 7.18 12.61 -35.38
C VAL A 92 6.90 12.57 -36.89
N SER A 93 7.90 12.17 -37.67
CA SER A 93 7.78 11.96 -39.11
C SER A 93 7.81 10.47 -39.44
N THR A 94 8.97 9.84 -39.27
CA THR A 94 9.22 8.44 -39.67
C THR A 94 9.75 7.57 -38.54
N TRP A 95 10.05 8.15 -37.39
CA TRP A 95 10.48 7.43 -36.19
C TRP A 95 10.03 8.16 -34.92
N ALA A 96 9.97 7.43 -33.81
CA ALA A 96 9.77 7.95 -32.46
C ALA A 96 10.26 6.94 -31.42
N PRO A 97 10.74 7.38 -30.24
CA PRO A 97 10.98 6.48 -29.12
C PRO A 97 9.67 5.85 -28.63
N VAL A 98 9.73 4.59 -28.24
CA VAL A 98 8.59 3.83 -27.71
C VAL A 98 8.54 4.00 -26.20
N LEU A 99 7.37 4.36 -25.66
CA LEU A 99 7.14 4.39 -24.22
C LEU A 99 7.03 2.95 -23.68
N THR A 100 7.90 2.61 -22.74
CA THR A 100 7.94 1.27 -22.11
C THR A 100 7.43 1.27 -20.67
N GLY A 101 7.42 2.42 -20.00
CA GLY A 101 6.92 2.53 -18.64
C GLY A 101 6.58 3.95 -18.23
N LEU A 102 5.60 4.06 -17.33
CA LEU A 102 5.25 5.29 -16.61
C LEU A 102 5.23 4.97 -15.13
N TRP A 103 5.75 5.87 -14.32
CA TRP A 103 5.80 5.71 -12.87
C TRP A 103 5.67 7.05 -12.16
N ALA A 104 5.25 6.98 -10.90
CA ALA A 104 5.22 8.10 -9.98
C ALA A 104 5.64 7.63 -8.60
N GLU A 105 6.40 8.46 -7.89
CA GLU A 105 6.70 8.31 -6.48
C GLU A 105 5.79 9.20 -5.66
N PHE A 106 5.35 8.67 -4.52
CA PHE A 106 4.38 9.33 -3.67
C PHE A 106 4.69 9.07 -2.20
N GLU A 107 4.19 9.96 -1.36
CA GLU A 107 4.07 9.76 0.07
C GLU A 107 2.60 9.85 0.45
N VAL A 108 2.10 8.88 1.21
CA VAL A 108 0.73 8.93 1.73
C VAL A 108 0.68 9.91 2.88
N LEU A 109 -0.15 10.93 2.74
CA LEU A 109 -0.40 11.88 3.82
C LEU A 109 -1.26 11.17 4.87
N ASP A 110 -0.92 11.36 6.14
CA ASP A 110 -1.55 10.67 7.28
C ASP A 110 -1.43 9.13 7.26
N ALA A 111 -0.39 8.56 6.65
CA ALA A 111 -0.07 7.16 6.91
C ALA A 111 0.24 6.98 8.42
N PRO A 112 -0.63 6.32 9.22
CA PRO A 112 -0.22 5.96 10.56
C PRO A 112 1.02 5.08 10.40
N ALA A 113 2.07 5.35 11.19
CA ALA A 113 3.31 4.58 11.19
C ALA A 113 2.99 3.09 11.01
N ARG A 114 3.71 2.38 10.14
CA ARG A 114 3.44 0.97 9.78
C ARG A 114 3.52 0.08 11.03
N ARG A 115 2.44 0.06 11.81
CA ARG A 115 2.33 -0.63 13.10
C ARG A 115 2.21 -2.10 12.81
N ARG A 116 2.93 -2.92 13.57
CA ARG A 116 2.81 -4.38 13.48
C ARG A 116 1.36 -4.77 13.74
N ARG A 117 0.87 -5.72 12.94
CA ARG A 117 -0.48 -6.26 13.04
C ARG A 117 -0.40 -7.75 13.27
N TRP A 118 -1.25 -8.23 14.16
CA TRP A 118 -1.41 -9.65 14.43
C TRP A 118 -2.87 -10.03 14.21
N GLN A 119 -3.08 -11.23 13.67
CA GLN A 119 -4.39 -11.83 13.55
C GLN A 119 -4.34 -13.17 14.27
N LEU A 120 -5.19 -13.32 15.27
CA LEU A 120 -5.18 -14.44 16.19
C LEU A 120 -6.59 -14.99 16.29
N THR A 121 -6.70 -16.30 16.50
CA THR A 121 -7.96 -16.92 16.90
C THR A 121 -7.84 -17.34 18.35
N VAL A 122 -8.71 -16.79 19.20
CA VAL A 122 -8.77 -17.08 20.62
C VAL A 122 -9.85 -18.11 20.85
N ALA A 123 -9.47 -19.26 21.40
CA ALA A 123 -10.40 -20.24 21.93
C ALA A 123 -10.85 -19.76 23.31
N ALA A 124 -12.11 -19.32 23.41
CA ALA A 124 -12.69 -18.89 24.66
C ALA A 124 -13.58 -20.01 25.19
N HIS A 125 -13.01 -20.94 25.94
CA HIS A 125 -13.72 -22.08 26.54
C HIS A 125 -13.80 -21.98 28.07
N ASP A 126 -14.73 -22.72 28.65
CA ASP A 126 -14.80 -22.88 30.10
C ASP A 126 -13.70 -23.85 30.56
N GLN A 127 -13.24 -23.71 31.80
CA GLN A 127 -12.24 -24.60 32.43
C GLN A 127 -10.89 -24.67 31.69
N VAL A 128 -10.47 -23.57 31.04
CA VAL A 128 -9.11 -23.47 30.50
C VAL A 128 -8.10 -23.62 31.64
N VAL A 129 -7.20 -24.59 31.54
CA VAL A 129 -6.02 -24.63 32.39
C VAL A 129 -5.04 -23.58 31.87
N ARG A 130 -4.69 -22.63 32.73
CA ARG A 130 -3.66 -21.63 32.44
C ARG A 130 -2.32 -22.32 32.26
N ARG A 131 -1.40 -21.66 31.55
CA ARG A 131 -0.04 -22.18 31.32
C ARG A 131 0.75 -22.43 32.61
N ASP A 132 0.42 -21.76 33.71
CA ASP A 132 1.00 -21.98 35.04
C ASP A 132 0.41 -23.18 35.79
N GLY A 133 -0.49 -23.95 35.14
CA GLY A 133 -1.17 -25.10 35.72
C GLY A 133 -2.37 -24.74 36.60
N GLY A 134 -2.67 -23.45 36.78
CA GLY A 134 -3.85 -23.00 37.51
C GLY A 134 -5.12 -23.02 36.66
N GLU A 135 -6.28 -23.11 37.30
CA GLU A 135 -7.56 -22.99 36.60
C GLU A 135 -7.84 -21.51 36.22
N MET A 136 -8.37 -21.29 35.02
CA MET A 136 -8.87 -19.98 34.61
C MET A 136 -10.18 -19.69 35.35
N SER A 137 -10.20 -18.62 36.16
CA SER A 137 -11.39 -18.23 36.92
C SER A 137 -12.50 -17.60 36.07
N ARG A 138 -12.20 -17.25 34.81
CA ARG A 138 -13.14 -16.64 33.87
C ARG A 138 -13.75 -17.69 32.96
N SER A 139 -15.06 -17.60 32.73
CA SER A 139 -15.74 -18.38 31.70
C SER A 139 -15.41 -17.88 30.30
N GLY A 140 -15.59 -18.72 29.28
CA GLY A 140 -15.44 -18.35 27.87
C GLY A 140 -16.28 -17.11 27.52
N ARG A 141 -17.50 -17.04 28.05
CA ARG A 141 -18.39 -15.87 27.86
C ARG A 141 -17.84 -14.59 28.48
N GLN A 142 -17.20 -14.68 29.65
CA GLN A 142 -16.55 -13.52 30.27
C GLN A 142 -15.33 -13.08 29.44
N LEU A 143 -14.54 -14.02 28.91
CA LEU A 143 -13.40 -13.70 28.03
C LEU A 143 -13.84 -12.98 26.74
N ILE A 144 -14.91 -13.46 26.09
CA ILE A 144 -15.48 -12.81 24.90
C ILE A 144 -15.98 -11.40 25.24
N ALA A 145 -16.70 -11.26 26.36
CA ALA A 145 -17.19 -9.95 26.80
C ALA A 145 -16.04 -8.97 27.06
N ASP A 146 -14.96 -9.42 27.70
CA ASP A 146 -13.76 -8.61 27.96
C ASP A 146 -13.08 -8.17 26.65
N LEU A 147 -12.94 -9.07 25.68
CA LEU A 147 -12.35 -8.77 24.36
C LEU A 147 -13.21 -7.76 23.58
N CYS A 148 -14.53 -7.98 23.55
CA CYS A 148 -15.48 -7.06 22.92
C CYS A 148 -15.47 -5.68 23.57
N LEU A 149 -15.38 -5.61 24.91
CA LEU A 149 -15.28 -4.36 25.64
C LEU A 149 -13.97 -3.63 25.31
N ALA A 150 -12.83 -4.33 25.36
CA ALA A 150 -11.52 -3.76 25.04
C ALA A 150 -11.44 -3.23 23.60
N TRP A 151 -12.08 -3.92 22.65
CA TRP A 151 -12.21 -3.43 21.27
C TRP A 151 -13.07 -2.17 21.19
N LYS A 152 -14.24 -2.16 21.85
CA LYS A 152 -15.19 -1.04 21.82
C LYS A 152 -14.62 0.23 22.48
N GLU A 153 -13.86 0.08 23.55
CA GLU A 153 -13.23 1.18 24.28
C GLU A 153 -11.88 1.61 23.71
N GLY A 154 -11.32 0.84 22.76
CA GLY A 154 -10.00 1.09 22.20
C GLY A 154 -8.86 0.92 23.22
N THR A 155 -9.05 0.02 24.19
CA THR A 155 -8.14 -0.17 25.33
C THR A 155 -6.77 -0.65 24.88
N ASN A 156 -5.71 -0.02 25.42
CA ASN A 156 -4.34 -0.46 25.20
C ASN A 156 -4.03 -1.68 26.09
N LEU A 157 -3.86 -2.83 25.44
CA LEU A 157 -3.55 -4.12 26.05
C LEU A 157 -2.04 -4.40 26.02
N SER A 158 -1.60 -5.23 26.96
CA SER A 158 -0.28 -5.86 26.85
C SER A 158 -0.41 -7.14 26.01
N PHE A 159 0.50 -7.31 25.06
CA PHE A 159 0.62 -8.48 24.22
C PHE A 159 2.04 -9.02 24.28
N ARG A 160 2.17 -10.27 24.71
CA ARG A 160 3.44 -11.00 24.74
C ARG A 160 3.42 -12.05 23.65
N ASP A 161 4.31 -11.90 22.69
CA ASP A 161 4.58 -12.94 21.68
C ASP A 161 5.44 -14.02 22.32
N ILE A 162 4.96 -15.27 22.29
CA ILE A 162 5.51 -16.40 23.03
C ILE A 162 6.27 -17.37 22.11
N ASP A 163 6.05 -17.31 20.80
CA ASP A 163 6.67 -18.26 19.86
C ASP A 163 8.16 -17.97 19.61
N TYR A 164 8.70 -16.89 20.19
CA TYR A 164 10.10 -16.48 20.09
C TYR A 164 10.83 -16.62 21.43
N ASP A 165 11.02 -17.87 21.87
CA ASP A 165 11.49 -18.29 23.20
C ASP A 165 12.98 -18.00 23.53
N ALA A 166 13.58 -16.96 22.94
CA ALA A 166 14.91 -16.46 23.33
C ALA A 166 14.84 -15.18 24.17
N GLU A 167 13.93 -14.25 23.86
CA GLU A 167 13.71 -12.99 24.59
C GLU A 167 12.25 -12.52 24.40
N PRO A 168 11.33 -12.83 25.33
CA PRO A 168 9.93 -12.44 25.20
C PRO A 168 9.80 -10.90 25.26
N THR A 169 9.42 -10.29 24.14
CA THR A 169 9.14 -8.84 24.09
C THR A 169 7.66 -8.59 24.37
N GLU A 170 7.37 -7.83 25.43
CA GLU A 170 6.03 -7.34 25.73
C GLU A 170 5.73 -6.08 24.91
N ARG A 171 4.57 -6.06 24.23
CA ARG A 171 4.15 -4.98 23.33
C ARG A 171 2.85 -4.37 23.80
N ARG A 172 2.68 -3.08 23.56
CA ARG A 172 1.39 -2.41 23.73
C ARG A 172 0.63 -2.53 22.42
N VAL A 173 -0.58 -3.06 22.49
CA VAL A 173 -1.46 -3.24 21.33
C VAL A 173 -2.87 -2.74 21.62
N ARG A 174 -3.65 -2.49 20.58
CA ARG A 174 -5.11 -2.35 20.68
C ARG A 174 -5.79 -3.31 19.72
N ILE A 175 -7.01 -3.73 20.05
CA ILE A 175 -7.85 -4.51 19.14
C ILE A 175 -8.47 -3.56 18.11
N VAL A 176 -8.35 -3.87 16.82
CA VAL A 176 -8.93 -3.09 15.71
C VAL A 176 -10.00 -3.83 14.92
N GLY A 177 -10.15 -5.14 15.17
CA GLY A 177 -11.20 -5.95 14.56
C GLY A 177 -11.48 -7.19 15.39
N ILE A 178 -12.76 -7.56 15.46
CA ILE A 178 -13.24 -8.78 16.09
C ILE A 178 -14.20 -9.46 15.12
N LYS A 179 -14.07 -10.78 14.97
CA LYS A 179 -15.02 -11.63 14.25
C LYS A 179 -15.29 -12.85 15.12
N GLU A 180 -16.55 -13.03 15.50
CA GLU A 180 -17.01 -14.21 16.24
C GLU A 180 -17.34 -15.33 15.25
N GLU A 181 -16.77 -16.52 15.45
CA GLU A 181 -17.13 -17.72 14.69
C GLU A 181 -18.02 -18.60 15.57
N VAL A 182 -19.29 -18.68 15.20
CA VAL A 182 -20.28 -19.50 15.90
C VAL A 182 -20.11 -20.97 15.46
N ALA A 183 -19.98 -21.88 16.43
CA ALA A 183 -19.89 -23.31 16.19
C ALA A 183 -21.13 -23.86 15.46
N ARG A 184 -20.97 -24.99 14.75
CA ARG A 184 -22.10 -25.61 14.03
C ARG A 184 -23.18 -26.08 15.01
N PRO A 185 -24.46 -26.15 14.57
CA PRO A 185 -25.57 -26.55 15.45
C PRO A 185 -25.44 -27.92 16.12
N SER A 186 -24.63 -28.85 15.56
CA SER A 186 -24.33 -30.14 16.18
C SER A 186 -23.50 -30.04 17.46
N ASP A 187 -22.75 -28.94 17.60
CA ASP A 187 -21.78 -28.70 18.68
C ASP A 187 -22.35 -27.67 19.68
N ALA A 188 -23.55 -27.15 19.41
CA ALA A 188 -24.23 -26.11 20.18
C ALA A 188 -24.67 -26.54 21.60
N GLY A 189 -24.49 -27.81 21.97
CA GLY A 189 -24.69 -28.30 23.33
C GLY A 189 -23.52 -28.01 24.27
N GLU A 190 -22.33 -27.77 23.72
CA GLU A 190 -21.10 -27.41 24.44
C GLU A 190 -20.87 -25.90 24.32
N VAL A 191 -21.85 -25.12 24.82
CA VAL A 191 -21.95 -23.65 24.76
C VAL A 191 -20.71 -22.89 25.30
N GLY A 192 -19.73 -23.61 25.85
CA GLY A 192 -18.43 -23.09 26.24
C GLY A 192 -17.48 -22.84 25.06
N ASP A 193 -17.57 -23.55 23.94
CA ASP A 193 -16.50 -23.51 22.92
C ASP A 193 -16.77 -22.48 21.81
N ALA A 194 -16.44 -21.21 22.10
CA ALA A 194 -16.51 -20.13 21.12
C ALA A 194 -15.12 -19.74 20.62
N MET A 195 -14.97 -19.65 19.30
CA MET A 195 -13.75 -19.17 18.65
C MET A 195 -13.96 -17.71 18.24
N ILE A 196 -13.10 -16.83 18.74
CA ILE A 196 -13.14 -15.40 18.39
C ILE A 196 -11.84 -15.01 17.70
N GLN A 197 -11.96 -14.53 16.48
CA GLN A 197 -10.84 -13.98 15.75
C GLN A 197 -10.65 -12.51 16.11
N VAL A 198 -9.44 -12.15 16.51
CA VAL A 198 -9.07 -10.78 16.89
C VAL A 198 -7.94 -10.27 16.00
N THR A 199 -8.04 -9.01 15.59
CA THR A 199 -6.98 -8.28 14.90
C THR A 199 -6.39 -7.24 15.83
N LEU A 200 -5.10 -7.34 16.10
CA LEU A 200 -4.34 -6.44 16.97
C LEU A 200 -3.49 -5.50 16.14
N VAL A 201 -3.25 -4.29 16.63
CA VAL A 201 -2.26 -3.35 16.09
C VAL A 201 -1.41 -2.78 17.21
N GLU A 202 -0.11 -2.66 16.97
CA GLU A 202 0.83 -2.01 17.90
C GLU A 202 0.44 -0.52 18.11
N VAL A 203 0.56 -0.03 19.35
CA VAL A 203 0.23 1.35 19.73
C VAL A 203 1.39 2.18 20.19
#